data_AF-A0A917T9H5-F1
#
_entry.id   AF-A0A917T9H5-F1
#
_cell.length_a   1.000
_cell.length_b   1.000
_cell.length_c   1.000
_cell.angle_alpha   90.00
_cell.angle_beta   90.00
_cell.angle_gamma   90.00
#
_symmetry.space_group_name_H-M   'P 1'
#
loop_
_entity.id
_entity.type
_entity.pdbx_description
1 polymer ?
#
loop_
_entity_poly.entity_id
_entity_poly.type
_entity_poly.pdbx_seq_one_letter_code
_entity_poly.pdbx_strand_id
1 'polypeptide(L)'
;MMNQEAFTAAHSDALREWARGLYPLEAATELLIRACGGRFAAPGNPWVHVEDSGRAWIDFDELSQAVTAGGPWSGGERRILALAASFGSDDGLLNDNLPGLDRDNLALVLAAATPAAATSTSPRRSCGTRATGPTATPRPSVPDRCTRGRGGPTEPDKPP
;
A
#
# COMPACT_ATOMS: atom_id res chain seq x y z
N MET A 1 37.84 7.16 -2.04
CA MET A 1 36.42 6.93 -2.37
C MET A 1 35.66 6.86 -1.06
N MET A 2 34.79 7.83 -0.77
CA MET A 2 33.88 7.70 0.36
C MET A 2 32.88 6.60 0.06
N ASN A 3 32.72 5.66 0.99
CA ASN A 3 31.88 4.48 0.83
C ASN A 3 30.41 4.91 0.73
N GLN A 4 29.73 4.52 -0.35
CA GLN A 4 28.29 4.73 -0.54
C GLN A 4 27.49 4.28 0.69
N GLU A 5 27.91 3.17 1.31
CA GLU A 5 27.27 2.60 2.51
C GLU A 5 27.40 3.51 3.74
N ALA A 6 28.54 4.18 3.92
CA ALA A 6 28.77 5.08 5.04
C ALA A 6 27.89 6.33 4.93
N PHE A 7 27.69 6.83 3.71
CA PHE A 7 26.78 7.96 3.45
C PHE A 7 25.32 7.57 3.71
N THR A 8 24.86 6.40 3.24
CA THR A 8 23.49 5.96 3.50
C THR A 8 23.23 5.71 4.99
N ALA A 9 24.22 5.19 5.72
CA ALA A 9 24.12 5.01 7.17
C ALA A 9 24.03 6.37 7.88
N ALA A 10 24.94 7.29 7.58
CA ALA A 10 24.93 8.63 8.15
C ALA A 10 23.63 9.41 7.84
N HIS A 11 23.11 9.30 6.61
CA HIS A 11 21.83 9.89 6.22
C HIS A 11 20.66 9.30 7.02
N SER A 12 20.62 7.98 7.16
CA SER A 12 19.56 7.31 7.95
C SER A 12 19.62 7.72 9.42
N ASP A 13 20.83 7.87 9.97
CA ASP A 13 21.02 8.31 11.34
C ASP A 13 20.61 9.78 11.53
N ALA A 14 20.90 10.67 10.58
CA ALA A 14 20.41 12.04 10.60
C ALA A 14 18.87 12.12 10.60
N LEU A 15 18.20 11.29 9.79
CA LEU A 15 16.74 11.20 9.78
C LEU A 15 16.19 10.71 11.14
N ARG A 16 16.83 9.70 11.73
CA ARG A 16 16.46 9.20 13.08
C ARG A 16 16.66 10.24 14.16
N GLU A 17 17.74 11.01 14.08
CA GLU A 17 18.04 12.09 15.01
C GLU A 17 16.99 13.20 14.92
N TRP A 18 16.59 13.57 13.70
CA TRP A 18 15.53 14.55 13.47
C TRP A 18 14.16 14.09 14.01
N ALA A 19 13.79 12.84 13.77
CA ALA A 19 12.49 12.32 14.21
C ALA A 19 12.39 12.07 15.73
N ARG A 20 13.54 12.08 16.43
CA ARG A 20 13.64 11.63 17.82
C ARG A 20 12.72 12.40 18.77
N GLY A 21 11.98 11.68 19.59
CA GLY A 21 11.09 12.22 20.61
C GLY A 21 9.62 12.36 20.17
N LEU A 22 9.31 12.09 18.91
CA LEU A 22 7.95 12.08 18.36
C LEU A 22 7.63 10.67 17.84
N TYR A 23 7.05 9.82 18.68
CA TYR A 23 6.91 8.38 18.37
C TYR A 23 6.22 8.05 17.03
N PRO A 24 5.14 8.73 16.61
CA PRO A 24 4.56 8.49 15.29
C PRO A 24 5.54 8.84 14.15
N LEU A 25 6.26 9.95 14.30
CA LEU A 25 7.26 10.41 13.34
C LEU A 25 8.48 9.48 13.27
N GLU A 26 8.94 8.97 14.42
CA GLU A 26 9.98 7.94 14.51
C GLU A 26 9.54 6.66 13.77
N ALA A 27 8.30 6.22 14.00
CA ALA A 27 7.75 5.04 13.34
C ALA A 27 7.61 5.22 11.82
N ALA A 28 7.13 6.39 11.38
CA ALA A 28 7.03 6.74 9.97
C ALA A 28 8.39 6.73 9.28
N THR A 29 9.39 7.36 9.91
CA THR A 29 10.77 7.43 9.44
C THR A 29 11.40 6.04 9.35
N GLU A 30 11.26 5.23 10.40
CA GLU A 30 11.78 3.85 10.40
C GLU A 30 11.12 2.97 9.36
N LEU A 31 9.82 3.14 9.10
CA LEU A 31 9.11 2.42 8.06
C LEU A 31 9.74 2.70 6.68
N LEU A 32 10.03 3.96 6.36
CA LEU A 32 10.66 4.34 5.08
C LEU A 32 12.12 3.89 4.96
N ILE A 33 12.88 3.92 6.07
CA ILE A 33 14.28 3.45 6.11
C ILE A 33 14.36 1.93 5.87
N ARG A 34 13.41 1.15 6.42
CA ARG A 34 13.47 -0.32 6.36
C ARG A 34 12.74 -0.90 5.15
N ALA A 35 11.64 -0.30 4.73
CA ALA A 35 10.86 -0.80 3.60
C ALA A 35 11.59 -0.59 2.27
N CYS A 36 11.41 -1.53 1.34
CA CYS A 36 11.92 -1.42 -0.03
C CYS A 36 13.42 -1.07 -0.12
N GLY A 37 14.22 -1.54 0.85
CA GLY A 37 15.66 -1.28 0.93
C GLY A 37 16.03 0.18 1.24
N GLY A 38 15.15 0.95 1.89
CA GLY A 38 15.40 2.35 2.25
C GLY A 38 15.20 3.33 1.09
N ARG A 39 14.74 2.87 -0.07
CA ARG A 39 14.61 3.69 -1.29
C ARG A 39 13.75 4.95 -1.07
N PHE A 40 12.74 4.88 -0.23
CA PHE A 40 11.82 6.00 0.01
C PHE A 40 12.31 7.00 1.07
N ALA A 41 13.33 6.64 1.85
CA ALA A 41 14.04 7.55 2.74
C ALA A 41 15.32 8.11 2.09
N ALA A 42 15.71 7.63 0.90
CA ALA A 42 16.92 8.04 0.24
C ALA A 42 16.86 9.51 -0.24
N PRO A 43 18.00 10.23 -0.27
CA PRO A 43 18.07 11.54 -0.89
C PRO A 43 17.62 11.51 -2.36
N GLY A 44 16.96 12.59 -2.80
CA GLY A 44 16.43 12.73 -4.17
C GLY A 44 14.96 12.32 -4.33
N ASN A 45 14.34 11.72 -3.31
CA ASN A 45 12.88 11.73 -3.21
C ASN A 45 12.42 13.15 -2.88
N PRO A 46 11.29 13.63 -3.45
CA PRO A 46 10.87 15.02 -3.32
C PRO A 46 10.54 15.43 -1.88
N TRP A 47 10.13 14.48 -1.04
CA TRP A 47 9.82 14.68 0.37
C TRP A 47 11.03 14.50 1.31
N VAL A 48 12.22 14.20 0.79
CA VAL A 48 13.43 14.01 1.60
C VAL A 48 14.35 15.20 1.40
N HIS A 49 14.55 15.97 2.46
CA HIS A 49 15.35 17.17 2.46
C HIS A 49 16.68 16.91 3.16
N VAL A 50 17.77 17.39 2.55
CA VAL A 50 19.14 17.25 3.08
C VAL A 50 19.84 18.59 2.94
N GLU A 51 20.34 19.13 4.05
CA GLU A 51 21.15 20.35 4.11
C GLU A 51 22.63 20.03 3.95
N ASP A 52 23.42 21.00 3.47
CA ASP A 52 24.90 20.89 3.37
C ASP A 52 25.57 20.62 4.73
N SER A 53 24.91 20.98 5.83
CA SER A 53 25.36 20.68 7.20
C SER A 53 25.19 19.22 7.60
N GLY A 54 24.61 18.37 6.74
CA GLY A 54 24.31 16.97 7.03
C GLY A 54 23.02 16.74 7.81
N ARG A 55 22.21 17.78 8.04
CA ARG A 55 20.87 17.64 8.61
C ARG A 55 19.92 17.12 7.54
N ALA A 56 19.03 16.21 7.92
CA ALA A 56 18.03 15.65 7.01
C ALA A 56 16.68 15.53 7.71
N TRP A 57 15.61 15.71 6.95
CA TRP A 57 14.23 15.47 7.42
C TRP A 57 13.35 14.95 6.30
N ILE A 58 12.20 14.40 6.68
CA ILE A 58 11.15 13.97 5.76
C ILE A 58 9.95 14.88 5.92
N ASP A 59 9.45 15.44 4.82
CA ASP A 59 8.17 16.14 4.80
C ASP A 59 7.05 15.13 4.47
N PHE A 60 6.33 14.71 5.51
CA PHE A 60 5.29 13.69 5.34
C PHE A 60 4.04 14.22 4.63
N ASP A 61 3.82 15.54 4.61
CA ASP A 61 2.73 16.14 3.86
C ASP A 61 3.03 16.17 2.36
N GLU A 62 4.27 16.46 1.97
CA GLU A 62 4.76 16.27 0.61
C GLU A 62 4.67 14.79 0.18
N LEU A 63 5.00 13.86 1.09
CA LEU A 63 4.81 12.43 0.83
C LEU A 63 3.34 12.08 0.61
N SER A 64 2.43 12.56 1.45
CA SER A 64 0.98 12.35 1.35
C SER A 64 0.43 12.86 0.02
N GLN A 65 0.86 14.05 -0.39
CA GLN A 65 0.52 14.64 -1.68
C GLN A 65 1.05 13.79 -2.84
N ALA A 66 2.29 13.31 -2.76
CA ALA A 66 2.88 12.45 -3.79
C ALA A 66 2.16 11.10 -3.92
N VAL A 67 1.72 10.51 -2.80
CA VAL A 67 0.89 9.30 -2.76
C VAL A 67 -0.44 9.53 -3.47
N THR A 68 -1.11 10.65 -3.16
CA THR A 68 -2.41 11.02 -3.73
C THR A 68 -2.31 11.32 -5.22
N ALA A 69 -1.23 11.98 -5.66
CA ALA A 69 -0.97 12.27 -7.07
C ALA A 69 -0.71 11.02 -7.92
N GLY A 70 -0.42 9.86 -7.31
CA GLY A 70 -0.37 8.58 -8.00
C GLY A 70 0.96 8.29 -8.71
N GLY A 71 2.06 8.25 -7.97
CA GLY A 71 3.38 7.90 -8.50
C GLY A 71 3.54 6.47 -9.07
N PRO A 72 4.69 6.18 -9.72
CA PRO A 72 4.98 4.94 -10.46
C PRO A 72 5.29 3.74 -9.55
N TRP A 73 4.59 3.63 -8.43
CA TRP A 73 4.78 2.58 -7.43
C TRP A 73 3.79 1.44 -7.65
N SER A 74 4.23 0.23 -7.32
CA SER A 74 3.34 -0.92 -7.21
C SER A 74 2.26 -0.67 -6.16
N GLY A 75 1.16 -1.43 -6.20
CA GLY A 75 0.10 -1.30 -5.20
C GLY A 75 0.59 -1.57 -3.77
N GLY A 76 1.56 -2.46 -3.57
CA GLY A 76 2.14 -2.74 -2.25
C GLY A 76 2.96 -1.56 -1.73
N GLU A 77 3.84 -1.02 -2.57
CA GLU A 77 4.65 0.16 -2.25
C GLU A 77 3.79 1.39 -1.94
N ARG A 78 2.75 1.63 -2.75
CA ARG A 78 1.82 2.75 -2.50
C ARG A 78 1.15 2.63 -1.12
N ARG A 79 0.82 1.42 -0.66
CA ARG A 79 0.24 1.21 0.68
C ARG A 79 1.26 1.47 1.78
N ILE A 80 2.52 1.08 1.61
CA ILE A 80 3.59 1.38 2.56
C ILE A 80 3.78 2.90 2.67
N LEU A 81 3.84 3.61 1.54
CA LEU A 81 3.96 5.07 1.52
C LEU A 81 2.75 5.76 2.16
N ALA A 82 1.52 5.28 1.87
CA ALA A 82 0.31 5.79 2.49
C ALA A 82 0.29 5.58 4.02
N LEU A 83 0.76 4.43 4.50
CA LEU A 83 0.91 4.17 5.93
C LEU A 83 1.94 5.13 6.55
N ALA A 84 3.13 5.27 5.94
CA ALA A 84 4.16 6.19 6.43
C ALA A 84 3.65 7.64 6.51
N ALA A 85 2.96 8.12 5.47
CA ALA A 85 2.31 9.43 5.47
C ALA A 85 1.28 9.55 6.60
N SER A 86 0.44 8.53 6.82
CA SER A 86 -0.56 8.54 7.89
C SER A 86 0.05 8.57 9.31
N PHE A 87 1.28 8.08 9.48
CA PHE A 87 2.01 8.18 10.75
C PHE A 87 2.71 9.52 10.94
N GLY A 88 3.28 10.10 9.88
CA GLY A 88 4.18 11.24 9.98
C GLY A 88 3.57 12.60 9.65
N SER A 89 2.43 12.65 8.95
CA SER A 89 1.70 13.89 8.70
C SER A 89 0.99 14.36 9.97
N ASP A 90 0.91 15.68 10.14
CA ASP A 90 0.26 16.30 11.29
C ASP A 90 -1.21 15.86 11.41
N ASP A 91 -1.95 15.88 10.29
CA ASP A 91 -3.35 15.42 10.20
C ASP A 91 -3.48 13.91 9.87
N GLY A 92 -2.42 13.14 10.11
CA GLY A 92 -2.37 11.72 9.79
C GLY A 92 -3.29 10.89 10.69
N LEU A 93 -4.20 10.10 10.11
CA LEU A 93 -5.11 9.25 10.90
C LEU A 93 -4.38 8.38 11.95
N LEU A 94 -3.24 7.77 11.61
CA LEU A 94 -2.47 6.97 12.57
C LEU A 94 -1.69 7.84 13.55
N ASN A 95 -1.22 9.01 13.14
CA ASN A 95 -0.62 10.01 14.02
C ASN A 95 -1.60 10.44 15.14
N ASP A 96 -2.86 10.68 14.79
CA ASP A 96 -3.88 11.16 15.74
C ASP A 96 -4.41 10.07 16.68
N ASN A 97 -4.54 8.83 16.17
CA ASN A 97 -5.32 7.81 16.87
C ASN A 97 -4.48 6.77 17.60
N LEU A 98 -3.20 6.60 17.25
CA LEU A 98 -2.33 5.63 17.95
C LEU A 98 -1.82 6.14 19.29
N PRO A 99 -1.40 7.41 19.46
CA PRO A 99 -0.99 7.95 20.75
C PRO A 99 -2.21 8.05 21.68
N GLY A 100 -2.42 7.02 22.50
CA GLY A 100 -3.59 6.93 23.39
C GLY A 100 -4.20 5.55 23.46
N LEU A 101 -3.85 4.65 22.52
CA LEU A 101 -4.18 3.24 22.66
C LEU A 101 -3.31 2.63 23.76
N ASP A 102 -3.95 2.06 24.78
CA ASP A 102 -3.28 1.17 25.71
C ASP A 102 -2.86 -0.14 25.01
N ARG A 103 -2.05 -0.93 25.71
CA ARG A 103 -1.46 -2.15 25.17
C ARG A 103 -2.52 -3.20 24.77
N ASP A 104 -3.64 -3.28 25.49
CA ASP A 104 -4.67 -4.28 25.24
C ASP A 104 -5.47 -3.91 23.99
N ASN A 105 -5.83 -2.63 23.86
CA ASN A 105 -6.50 -2.11 22.67
C ASN A 105 -5.61 -2.17 21.42
N LEU A 106 -4.31 -1.88 21.54
CA LEU A 106 -3.36 -2.05 20.44
C LEU A 106 -3.27 -3.52 19.99
N ALA A 107 -3.27 -4.46 20.92
CA ALA A 107 -3.25 -5.90 20.59
C ALA A 107 -4.49 -6.31 19.78
N LEU A 108 -5.67 -5.76 20.09
CA LEU A 108 -6.91 -6.00 19.34
C LEU A 108 -6.81 -5.45 17.90
N VAL A 109 -6.28 -4.23 17.73
CA VAL A 109 -6.09 -3.64 16.39
C VAL A 109 -5.16 -4.51 15.54
N LEU A 110 -4.03 -4.96 16.10
CA LEU A 110 -3.08 -5.84 15.40
C LEU A 110 -3.70 -7.21 15.04
N ALA A 111 -4.46 -7.79 15.98
CA ALA A 111 -5.17 -9.04 15.74
C ALA A 111 -6.22 -8.92 14.63
N ALA A 112 -6.91 -7.77 14.51
CA ALA A 112 -7.86 -7.49 13.44
C ALA A 112 -7.17 -7.19 12.09
N ALA A 113 -6.03 -6.49 12.10
CA ALA A 113 -5.29 -6.15 10.89
C ALA A 113 -4.67 -7.38 10.20
N THR A 114 -4.20 -8.36 10.98
CA THR A 114 -3.53 -9.57 10.46
C THR A 114 -4.37 -10.37 9.45
N PRO A 115 -5.62 -10.80 9.75
CA PRO A 115 -6.45 -11.49 8.78
C PRO A 115 -6.84 -10.61 7.59
N ALA A 116 -7.02 -9.30 7.79
CA ALA A 116 -7.33 -8.37 6.69
C ALA A 116 -6.20 -8.31 5.65
N ALA A 117 -4.93 -8.27 6.09
CA ALA A 117 -3.76 -8.21 5.21
C ALA A 117 -3.53 -9.50 4.40
N ALA A 118 -3.91 -10.67 4.94
CA ALA A 118 -3.66 -11.97 4.30
C ALA A 118 -4.56 -12.28 3.09
N THR A 119 -5.69 -11.57 2.92
CA THR A 119 -6.71 -11.92 1.92
C THR A 119 -6.39 -11.51 0.48
N SER A 120 -5.33 -10.73 0.23
CA SER A 120 -4.93 -10.33 -1.12
C SER A 120 -4.04 -11.36 -1.84
N THR A 121 -4.29 -12.66 -1.65
CA THR A 121 -3.77 -13.68 -2.57
C THR A 121 -4.89 -14.00 -3.55
N SER A 122 -4.90 -13.33 -4.70
CA SER A 122 -5.63 -13.89 -5.84
C SER A 122 -5.00 -15.24 -6.14
N PRO A 123 -5.75 -16.37 -6.15
CA PRO A 123 -5.18 -17.62 -6.57
C PRO A 123 -4.72 -17.40 -8.00
N ARG A 124 -3.39 -17.47 -8.23
CA ARG A 124 -2.86 -17.53 -9.59
C ARG A 124 -3.65 -18.64 -10.28
N ARG A 125 -4.51 -18.28 -11.23
CA ARG A 125 -4.97 -19.24 -12.22
C ARG A 125 -3.69 -19.70 -12.89
N SER A 126 -3.19 -20.88 -12.50
CA SER A 126 -2.20 -21.57 -13.28
C SER A 126 -2.84 -21.73 -14.65
N CYS A 127 -2.39 -20.91 -15.61
CA CYS A 127 -2.59 -21.19 -17.01
C CYS A 127 -1.95 -22.55 -17.22
N GLY A 128 -2.77 -23.60 -17.18
CA GLY A 128 -2.33 -24.96 -17.43
C GLY A 128 -1.69 -24.96 -18.80
N THR A 129 -0.38 -25.20 -18.84
CA THR A 129 0.36 -25.45 -20.05
C THR A 129 -0.34 -26.59 -20.78
N ARG A 130 -0.84 -26.30 -21.98
CA ARG A 130 -1.45 -27.25 -22.89
C ARG A 130 -0.47 -28.40 -23.14
N ALA A 131 -0.70 -29.55 -22.49
CA ALA A 131 -0.12 -30.81 -22.93
C ALA A 131 -0.99 -31.35 -24.07
N THR A 132 -0.47 -31.24 -25.29
CA THR A 132 -0.97 -31.96 -26.46
C THR A 132 -0.78 -33.46 -26.27
N GLY A 133 -1.87 -34.21 -26.30
CA GLY A 133 -1.92 -35.68 -26.37
C GLY A 133 -3.30 -36.13 -26.89
N PRO A 134 -3.40 -37.19 -27.71
CA PRO A 134 -4.50 -37.35 -28.67
C PRO A 134 -5.75 -38.03 -28.10
N THR A 135 -6.90 -37.66 -28.69
CA THR A 135 -8.19 -38.37 -28.74
C THR A 135 -8.91 -38.59 -27.40
N ALA A 136 -9.71 -37.60 -27.00
CA ALA A 136 -10.86 -37.81 -26.13
C ALA A 136 -12.15 -37.58 -26.94
N THR A 137 -12.96 -38.63 -27.04
CA THR A 137 -14.26 -38.74 -27.72
C THR A 137 -15.21 -37.58 -27.37
N PRO A 138 -16.00 -37.06 -28.33
CA PRO A 138 -16.97 -36.01 -28.02
C PRO A 138 -18.05 -36.55 -27.07
N ARG A 139 -18.19 -35.89 -25.93
CA ARG A 139 -19.26 -36.12 -24.95
C ARG A 139 -20.57 -35.58 -25.54
N PRO A 140 -21.70 -36.32 -25.49
CA PRO A 140 -22.94 -35.88 -26.12
C PRO A 140 -23.55 -34.67 -25.40
N SER A 141 -24.01 -33.70 -26.18
CA SER A 141 -24.79 -32.55 -25.77
C SER A 141 -26.15 -33.00 -25.21
N VAL A 142 -26.43 -32.70 -23.94
CA VAL A 142 -27.79 -32.75 -23.41
C VAL A 142 -28.41 -31.36 -23.59
N PRO A 143 -29.55 -31.23 -24.30
CA PRO A 143 -30.29 -29.98 -24.30
C PRO A 143 -31.16 -29.95 -23.04
N ASP A 144 -31.26 -28.79 -22.38
CA ASP A 144 -32.50 -28.52 -21.68
C ASP A 144 -33.07 -27.14 -22.01
N ARG A 145 -34.28 -27.27 -22.53
CA ARG A 145 -35.16 -26.27 -23.10
C ARG A 145 -36.13 -25.91 -21.99
N CYS A 146 -35.97 -24.76 -21.35
CA CYS A 146 -37.08 -24.07 -20.70
C CYS A 146 -37.45 -22.85 -21.55
N THR A 147 -38.27 -23.09 -22.57
CA THR A 147 -38.99 -22.05 -23.29
C THR A 147 -40.43 -21.96 -22.82
N ARG A 148 -40.90 -20.71 -22.71
CA ARG A 148 -42.27 -20.16 -22.64
C ARG A 148 -42.79 -19.81 -21.24
N GLY A 149 -43.28 -18.59 -21.01
CA GLY A 149 -43.35 -17.43 -21.89
C GLY A 149 -44.44 -16.42 -21.53
N ARG A 150 -44.36 -15.28 -22.26
CA ARG A 150 -45.40 -14.25 -22.53
C ARG A 150 -45.79 -13.38 -21.33
N GLY A 151 -45.94 -12.07 -21.44
CA GLY A 151 -45.93 -11.13 -22.56
C GLY A 151 -45.99 -9.69 -21.98
N GLY A 152 -45.68 -8.68 -22.80
CA GLY A 152 -45.62 -7.24 -22.43
C GLY A 152 -46.98 -6.60 -22.07
N PRO A 153 -47.15 -5.26 -22.10
CA PRO A 153 -46.51 -4.30 -23.00
C PRO A 153 -45.93 -3.01 -22.35
N THR A 154 -45.35 -2.21 -23.23
CA THR A 154 -44.78 -0.85 -23.14
C THR A 154 -45.67 0.22 -22.51
N GLU A 155 -45.07 1.17 -21.78
CA GLU A 155 -45.49 2.57 -21.78
C GLU A 155 -44.30 3.51 -21.45
N PRO A 156 -44.07 4.58 -22.24
CA PRO A 156 -43.16 5.66 -21.92
C PRO A 156 -43.93 6.92 -21.48
N ASP A 157 -43.54 7.55 -20.37
CA ASP A 157 -43.44 9.02 -20.27
C ASP A 157 -42.98 9.44 -18.87
N LYS A 158 -42.11 10.46 -18.81
CA LYS A 158 -42.12 11.40 -17.69
C LYS A 158 -41.71 12.78 -18.18
N PRO A 159 -42.66 13.73 -18.24
CA PRO A 159 -42.39 15.16 -18.29
C PRO A 159 -42.74 15.82 -16.93
N PRO A 160 -42.62 17.14 -16.81
CA PRO A 160 -41.71 18.07 -17.47
C PRO A 160 -40.49 18.45 -16.60
#